data_AF-A0AA36J2H9-F1
#
_entry.id   AF-A0AA36J2H9-F1
#
_cell.length_a   1.000
_cell.length_b   1.000
_cell.length_c   1.000
_cell.angle_alpha   90.00
_cell.angle_beta   90.00
_cell.angle_gamma   90.00
#
_symmetry.space_group_name_H-M   'P 1'
#
loop_
_entity.id
_entity.type
_entity.pdbx_description
1 polymer ?
#
loop_
_entity_poly.entity_id
_entity_poly.type
_entity_poly.pdbx_seq_one_letter_code
_entity_poly.pdbx_strand_id
1 'polypeptide(L)'
;MMTAQGIANSIWAVAKLANTFNSEAWASLLPSLVSKVRVVVPDMIAQHTSNVIWATGQLSVDPSHAAISQSLREVLPLVVTQAGTVLASATAQELANACWGLALCDYTDASFLRSAADKVTNEAAGWKPVGAQLDLPFVLCSFARLHADGHDDMMNAAAEKLAPMLSQVNDWGLCAVFWSYQQLDINDNLLAFRRNLNVEVKRRQLSDQDVVRSRLGPEAW
;
A
#
# COMPACT_ATOMS: atom_id res chain seq x y z
N MET A 1 -30.34 3.25 4.42
CA MET A 1 -29.05 3.95 4.65
C MET A 1 -27.94 3.06 4.10
N MET A 2 -26.91 3.59 3.44
CA MET A 2 -25.80 2.75 2.93
C MET A 2 -24.94 2.30 4.10
N THR A 3 -24.51 1.04 4.10
CA THR A 3 -23.62 0.47 5.13
C THR A 3 -22.16 0.86 4.88
N ALA A 4 -21.28 0.68 5.88
CA ALA A 4 -19.83 0.85 5.73
C ALA A 4 -19.26 0.09 4.52
N GLN A 5 -19.69 -1.17 4.35
CA GLN A 5 -19.34 -2.01 3.21
C GLN A 5 -19.82 -1.42 1.88
N GLY A 6 -21.09 -0.99 1.83
CA GLY A 6 -21.67 -0.42 0.62
C GLY A 6 -20.95 0.85 0.18
N ILE A 7 -20.52 1.68 1.13
CA ILE A 7 -19.74 2.90 0.84
C ILE A 7 -18.34 2.56 0.35
N ALA A 8 -17.60 1.71 1.07
CA ALA A 8 -16.25 1.32 0.69
C ALA A 8 -16.21 0.68 -0.71
N ASN A 9 -17.13 -0.25 -1.00
CA ASN A 9 -17.22 -0.89 -2.31
C ASN A 9 -17.59 0.09 -3.42
N SER A 10 -18.44 1.08 -3.13
CA SER A 10 -18.81 2.11 -4.12
C SER A 10 -17.60 2.98 -4.47
N ILE A 11 -16.82 3.40 -3.48
CA ILE A 11 -15.60 4.19 -3.69
C ILE A 11 -14.54 3.38 -4.43
N TRP A 12 -14.37 2.11 -4.06
CA TRP A 12 -13.48 1.19 -4.78
C TRP A 12 -13.87 1.02 -6.25
N ALA A 13 -15.18 0.86 -6.53
CA ALA A 13 -15.70 0.76 -7.89
C ALA A 13 -15.45 2.05 -8.69
N VAL A 14 -15.61 3.23 -8.09
CA VAL A 14 -15.27 4.51 -8.72
C VAL A 14 -13.80 4.50 -9.16
N ALA A 15 -12.87 4.13 -8.27
CA ALA A 15 -11.45 4.07 -8.62
C ALA A 15 -11.14 3.08 -9.75
N LYS A 16 -11.80 1.92 -9.77
CA LYS A 16 -11.62 0.91 -10.84
C LYS A 16 -12.17 1.36 -12.20
N LEU A 17 -13.20 2.20 -12.21
CA LEU A 17 -13.90 2.62 -13.41
C LEU A 17 -13.54 4.04 -13.87
N ALA A 18 -12.67 4.74 -13.13
CA ALA A 18 -12.31 6.13 -13.40
C ALA A 18 -11.68 6.32 -14.79
N ASN A 19 -10.86 5.36 -15.24
CA ASN A 19 -10.28 5.38 -16.59
C ASN A 19 -11.27 4.96 -17.70
N THR A 20 -12.43 4.40 -17.35
CA THR A 20 -13.44 3.91 -18.31
C THR A 20 -14.53 4.93 -18.60
N PHE A 21 -14.87 5.77 -17.62
CA PHE A 21 -15.92 6.78 -17.73
C PHE A 21 -15.38 8.18 -17.48
N ASN A 22 -15.99 9.20 -18.08
CA ASN A 22 -15.56 10.57 -17.85
C ASN A 22 -15.74 11.00 -16.39
N SER A 23 -14.93 11.96 -15.93
CA SER A 23 -14.96 12.46 -14.56
C SER A 23 -16.29 13.13 -14.16
N GLU A 24 -17.05 13.63 -15.13
CA GLU A 24 -18.39 14.20 -14.92
C GLU A 24 -19.40 13.18 -14.36
N ALA A 25 -19.30 11.90 -14.73
CA ALA A 25 -20.18 10.85 -14.24
C ALA A 25 -20.09 10.68 -12.71
N TRP A 26 -18.91 10.95 -12.13
CA TRP A 26 -18.66 10.79 -10.69
C TRP A 26 -18.87 12.07 -9.89
N ALA A 27 -18.77 13.23 -10.53
CA ALA A 27 -18.83 14.54 -9.89
C ALA A 27 -20.12 14.76 -9.06
N SER A 28 -21.24 14.18 -9.47
CA SER A 28 -22.52 14.26 -8.73
C SER A 28 -22.64 13.26 -7.58
N LEU A 29 -21.95 12.11 -7.65
CA LEU A 29 -22.04 11.02 -6.68
C LEU A 29 -21.11 11.25 -5.48
N LEU A 30 -19.91 11.77 -5.73
CA LEU A 30 -18.83 11.83 -4.75
C LEU A 30 -19.12 12.68 -3.51
N PRO A 31 -19.71 13.89 -3.61
CA PRO A 31 -20.02 14.67 -2.41
C PRO A 31 -20.91 13.89 -1.43
N SER A 32 -21.89 13.15 -1.96
CA SER A 32 -22.75 12.26 -1.15
C SER A 32 -21.97 11.07 -0.57
N LEU A 33 -21.07 10.45 -1.34
CA LEU A 33 -20.24 9.34 -0.83
C LEU A 33 -19.31 9.82 0.29
N VAL A 34 -18.60 10.94 0.09
CA VAL A 34 -17.69 11.55 1.07
C VAL A 34 -18.43 11.92 2.35
N SER A 35 -19.60 12.54 2.25
CA SER A 35 -20.44 12.82 3.41
C SER A 35 -20.84 11.54 4.15
N LYS A 36 -21.17 10.47 3.44
CA LYS A 36 -21.52 9.19 4.06
C LYS A 36 -20.32 8.48 4.69
N VAL A 37 -19.11 8.60 4.11
CA VAL A 37 -17.87 8.10 4.74
C VAL A 37 -17.74 8.67 6.14
N ARG A 38 -17.90 9.99 6.32
CA ARG A 38 -17.80 10.63 7.65
C ARG A 38 -18.73 10.02 8.70
N VAL A 39 -19.88 9.49 8.28
CA VAL A 39 -20.88 8.86 9.16
C VAL A 39 -20.53 7.41 9.47
N VAL A 40 -20.08 6.64 8.45
CA VAL A 40 -19.90 5.18 8.58
C VAL A 40 -18.46 4.77 8.94
N VAL A 41 -17.49 5.69 8.97
CA VAL A 41 -16.09 5.40 9.33
C VAL A 41 -15.97 4.63 10.64
N PRO A 42 -16.66 4.97 11.75
CA PRO A 42 -16.57 4.20 12.99
C PRO A 42 -16.95 2.71 12.85
N ASP A 43 -17.78 2.38 11.86
CA ASP A 43 -18.25 1.02 11.57
C ASP A 43 -17.39 0.30 10.52
N MET A 44 -16.36 0.97 9.97
CA MET A 44 -15.48 0.37 8.97
C MET A 44 -14.49 -0.61 9.61
N ILE A 45 -14.47 -1.84 9.08
CA ILE A 45 -13.44 -2.84 9.37
C ILE A 45 -12.21 -2.65 8.46
N ALA A 46 -11.14 -3.43 8.69
CA ALA A 46 -9.89 -3.36 7.92
C ALA A 46 -10.08 -3.39 6.40
N GLN A 47 -10.96 -4.26 5.89
CA GLN A 47 -11.30 -4.31 4.47
C GLN A 47 -11.86 -2.98 3.96
N HIS A 48 -12.76 -2.35 4.70
CA HIS A 48 -13.44 -1.14 4.27
C HIS A 48 -12.49 0.06 4.26
N THR A 49 -11.69 0.22 5.31
CA THR A 49 -10.72 1.31 5.41
C THR A 49 -9.63 1.17 4.36
N SER A 50 -9.06 -0.02 4.18
CA SER A 50 -8.03 -0.27 3.17
C SER A 50 -8.54 -0.05 1.74
N ASN A 51 -9.78 -0.44 1.43
CA ASN A 51 -10.40 -0.17 0.12
C ASN A 51 -10.55 1.33 -0.16
N VAL A 52 -11.00 2.11 0.83
CA VAL A 52 -11.15 3.58 0.68
C VAL A 52 -9.78 4.25 0.52
N ILE A 53 -8.79 3.85 1.33
CA ILE A 53 -7.42 4.39 1.24
C ILE A 53 -6.79 4.06 -0.11
N TRP A 54 -6.85 2.79 -0.55
CA TRP A 54 -6.34 2.37 -1.84
C TRP A 54 -7.01 3.11 -3.00
N ALA A 55 -8.34 3.22 -2.99
CA ALA A 55 -9.09 3.93 -4.02
C ALA A 55 -8.69 5.41 -4.11
N THR A 56 -8.53 6.07 -2.96
CA THR A 56 -8.05 7.47 -2.90
C THR A 56 -6.66 7.60 -3.53
N GLY A 57 -5.75 6.67 -3.22
CA GLY A 57 -4.42 6.59 -3.79
C GLY A 57 -4.43 6.43 -5.30
N GLN A 58 -5.15 5.43 -5.83
CA GLN A 58 -5.24 5.18 -7.27
C GLN A 58 -5.77 6.38 -8.05
N LEU A 59 -6.81 7.04 -7.53
CA LEU A 59 -7.38 8.25 -8.14
C LEU A 59 -6.44 9.45 -8.05
N SER A 60 -5.41 9.39 -7.21
CA SER A 60 -4.41 10.46 -7.06
C SER A 60 -3.28 10.36 -8.08
N VAL A 61 -3.15 9.24 -8.80
CA VAL A 61 -2.04 9.01 -9.76
C VAL A 61 -2.27 9.76 -11.07
N ASP A 62 -3.51 9.83 -11.54
CA ASP A 62 -3.86 10.53 -12.79
C ASP A 62 -4.46 11.92 -12.48
N PRO A 63 -3.83 13.02 -12.94
CA PRO A 63 -4.37 14.37 -12.82
C PRO A 63 -5.79 14.55 -13.37
N SER A 64 -6.22 13.73 -14.34
CA SER A 64 -7.59 13.75 -14.88
C SER A 64 -8.66 13.46 -13.82
N HIS A 65 -8.28 12.79 -12.73
CA HIS A 65 -9.14 12.46 -11.58
C HIS A 65 -8.93 13.39 -10.37
N ALA A 66 -8.21 14.50 -10.51
CA ALA A 66 -7.85 15.38 -9.39
C ALA A 66 -9.05 15.84 -8.55
N ALA A 67 -10.18 16.18 -9.18
CA ALA A 67 -11.40 16.60 -8.47
C ALA A 67 -11.97 15.47 -7.59
N ILE A 68 -11.93 14.24 -8.10
CA ILE A 68 -12.43 13.04 -7.42
C ILE A 68 -11.53 12.70 -6.24
N SER A 69 -10.21 12.62 -6.48
CA SER A 69 -9.24 12.30 -5.42
C SER A 69 -9.20 13.37 -4.35
N GLN A 70 -9.34 14.65 -4.70
CA GLN A 70 -9.39 15.74 -3.72
C GLN A 70 -10.57 15.57 -2.75
N SER A 71 -11.75 15.21 -3.25
CA SER A 71 -12.94 15.00 -2.42
C SER A 71 -12.74 13.85 -1.42
N LEU A 72 -12.12 12.75 -1.86
CA LEU A 72 -11.81 11.61 -0.98
C LEU A 72 -10.68 11.93 0.01
N ARG A 73 -9.70 12.75 -0.39
CA ARG A 73 -8.62 13.21 0.51
C ARG A 73 -9.15 13.98 1.72
N GLU A 74 -10.31 14.64 1.62
CA GLU A 74 -10.93 15.35 2.75
C GLU A 74 -11.41 14.43 3.90
N VAL A 75 -11.60 13.14 3.62
CA VAL A 75 -11.96 12.13 4.62
C VAL A 75 -10.81 11.18 4.94
N LEU A 76 -9.70 11.24 4.20
CA LEU A 76 -8.56 10.35 4.38
C LEU A 76 -8.01 10.34 5.82
N PRO A 77 -7.85 11.47 6.54
CA PRO A 77 -7.38 11.44 7.94
C PRO A 77 -8.29 10.64 8.87
N LEU A 78 -9.62 10.72 8.69
CA LEU A 78 -10.59 9.96 9.48
C LEU A 78 -10.49 8.46 9.18
N VAL A 79 -10.37 8.11 7.91
CA VAL A 79 -10.25 6.72 7.45
C VAL A 79 -8.92 6.11 7.91
N VAL A 80 -7.81 6.86 7.88
CA VAL A 80 -6.50 6.39 8.37
C VAL A 80 -6.51 6.19 9.88
N THR A 81 -7.13 7.11 10.63
CA THR A 81 -7.31 6.96 12.08
C THR A 81 -8.04 5.65 12.39
N GLN A 82 -9.17 5.41 11.70
CA GLN A 82 -9.89 4.14 11.85
C GLN A 82 -9.09 2.94 11.37
N ALA A 83 -8.33 3.05 10.27
CA ALA A 83 -7.49 1.97 9.78
C ALA A 83 -6.48 1.52 10.85
N GLY A 84 -5.94 2.47 11.63
CA GLY A 84 -5.09 2.19 12.78
C GLY A 84 -5.81 1.40 13.90
N THR A 85 -7.08 1.70 14.18
CA THR A 85 -7.84 0.99 15.25
C THR A 85 -8.22 -0.44 14.87
N VAL A 86 -8.42 -0.71 13.58
CA VAL A 86 -8.79 -2.05 13.07
C VAL A 86 -7.60 -2.81 12.48
N LEU A 87 -6.39 -2.27 12.54
CA LEU A 87 -5.21 -2.86 11.89
C LEU A 87 -4.86 -4.25 12.43
N ALA A 88 -5.14 -4.50 13.72
CA ALA A 88 -4.88 -5.79 14.35
C ALA A 88 -5.62 -6.93 13.64
N SER A 89 -6.85 -6.70 13.13
CA SER A 89 -7.62 -7.71 12.40
C SER A 89 -7.36 -7.70 10.88
N ALA A 90 -6.54 -6.77 10.39
CA ALA A 90 -6.22 -6.70 8.97
C ALA A 90 -5.42 -7.91 8.50
N THR A 91 -5.73 -8.38 7.31
CA THR A 91 -4.92 -9.33 6.54
C THR A 91 -3.69 -8.62 5.95
N ALA A 92 -2.73 -9.40 5.44
CA ALA A 92 -1.57 -8.87 4.72
C ALA A 92 -1.98 -8.00 3.51
N GLN A 93 -3.01 -8.42 2.77
CA GLN A 93 -3.54 -7.69 1.62
C GLN A 93 -4.17 -6.34 2.02
N GLU A 94 -4.94 -6.30 3.11
CA GLU A 94 -5.57 -5.07 3.59
C GLU A 94 -4.52 -4.08 4.10
N LEU A 95 -3.48 -4.58 4.78
CA LEU A 95 -2.32 -3.79 5.17
C LEU A 95 -1.60 -3.21 3.94
N ALA A 96 -1.30 -4.05 2.94
CA ALA A 96 -0.65 -3.65 1.70
C ALA A 96 -1.46 -2.59 0.94
N ASN A 97 -2.77 -2.77 0.81
CA ASN A 97 -3.67 -1.82 0.17
C ASN A 97 -3.67 -0.46 0.89
N ALA A 98 -3.73 -0.46 2.22
CA ALA A 98 -3.68 0.76 3.00
C ALA A 98 -2.33 1.48 2.86
N CYS A 99 -1.22 0.79 3.10
CA CYS A 99 0.13 1.37 2.95
C CYS A 99 0.34 1.94 1.54
N TRP A 100 -0.02 1.17 0.51
CA TRP A 100 0.16 1.59 -0.87
C TRP A 100 -0.70 2.79 -1.25
N GLY A 101 -1.97 2.79 -0.83
CA GLY A 101 -2.86 3.93 -1.06
C GLY A 101 -2.33 5.23 -0.44
N LEU A 102 -1.76 5.15 0.77
CA LEU A 102 -1.11 6.30 1.40
C LEU A 102 0.15 6.76 0.66
N ALA A 103 0.98 5.83 0.21
CA ALA A 103 2.17 6.14 -0.58
C ALA A 103 1.82 6.78 -1.95
N LEU A 104 0.72 6.38 -2.58
CA LEU A 104 0.20 7.03 -3.79
C LEU A 104 -0.36 8.43 -3.50
N CYS A 105 -0.94 8.63 -2.32
CA CYS A 105 -1.44 9.94 -1.90
C CYS A 105 -0.34 10.91 -1.44
N ASP A 106 0.90 10.45 -1.25
CA ASP A 106 1.95 11.16 -0.52
C ASP A 106 1.50 11.59 0.88
N TYR A 107 0.73 10.72 1.55
CA TYR A 107 0.14 10.97 2.85
C TYR A 107 0.86 10.17 3.93
N THR A 108 1.48 10.86 4.89
CA THR A 108 2.20 10.22 5.99
C THR A 108 1.42 10.35 7.29
N ASP A 109 1.12 9.22 7.92
CA ASP A 109 0.63 9.14 9.30
C ASP A 109 1.60 8.28 10.13
N ALA A 110 2.39 8.92 10.99
CA ALA A 110 3.45 8.25 11.72
C ALA A 110 2.93 7.19 12.71
N SER A 111 1.71 7.37 13.23
CA SER A 111 1.10 6.40 14.14
C SER A 111 0.68 5.14 13.38
N PHE A 112 0.01 5.32 12.23
CA PHE A 112 -0.38 4.22 11.36
C PHE A 112 0.84 3.46 10.84
N LEU A 113 1.88 4.16 10.35
CA LEU A 113 3.10 3.51 9.85
C LEU A 113 3.83 2.73 10.94
N ARG A 114 3.89 3.25 12.17
CA ARG A 114 4.42 2.48 13.31
C ARG A 114 3.63 1.20 13.57
N SER A 115 2.30 1.29 13.66
CA SER A 115 1.45 0.12 13.86
C SER A 115 1.54 -0.88 12.69
N ALA A 116 1.69 -0.40 11.46
CA ALA A 116 1.89 -1.22 10.28
C ALA A 116 3.23 -1.97 10.33
N ALA A 117 4.30 -1.30 10.73
CA ALA A 117 5.60 -1.92 10.94
C ALA A 117 5.53 -2.98 12.04
N ASP A 118 4.95 -2.65 13.20
CA ASP A 118 4.80 -3.59 14.32
C ASP A 118 4.00 -4.84 13.90
N LYS A 119 2.97 -4.68 13.07
CA LYS A 119 2.19 -5.82 12.56
C LYS A 119 3.04 -6.73 11.67
N VAL A 120 3.84 -6.18 10.76
CA VAL A 120 4.77 -6.98 9.93
C VAL A 120 5.77 -7.69 10.82
N THR A 121 6.41 -6.98 11.76
CA THR A 121 7.37 -7.56 12.71
C THR A 121 6.80 -8.76 13.46
N ASN A 122 5.57 -8.64 13.96
CA ASN A 122 4.96 -9.66 14.81
C ASN A 122 4.32 -10.82 14.04
N GLU A 123 3.84 -10.59 12.82
CA GLU A 123 2.97 -11.55 12.13
C GLU A 123 3.53 -12.10 10.80
N ALA A 124 4.49 -11.43 10.16
CA ALA A 124 4.94 -11.80 8.80
C ALA A 124 5.44 -13.26 8.70
N ALA A 125 6.08 -13.76 9.75
CA ALA A 125 6.53 -15.15 9.84
C ALA A 125 5.35 -16.14 9.61
N GLY A 126 4.18 -15.85 10.21
CA GLY A 126 2.98 -16.68 10.14
C GLY A 126 2.11 -16.49 8.88
N TRP A 127 2.38 -15.47 8.06
CA TRP A 127 1.59 -15.24 6.84
C TRP A 127 1.76 -16.37 5.83
N LYS A 128 0.72 -16.67 5.06
CA LYS A 128 0.82 -17.65 3.97
C LYS A 128 1.85 -17.17 2.93
N PRO A 129 2.71 -18.04 2.37
CA PRO A 129 3.71 -17.64 1.38
C PRO A 129 3.15 -16.83 0.21
N VAL A 130 2.02 -17.27 -0.35
CA VAL A 130 1.35 -16.57 -1.45
C VAL A 130 0.89 -15.16 -1.08
N GLY A 131 0.46 -14.92 0.16
CA GLY A 131 0.13 -13.58 0.64
C GLY A 131 1.39 -12.74 0.81
N ALA A 132 2.38 -13.27 1.54
CA ALA A 132 3.62 -12.55 1.83
C ALA A 132 4.38 -12.10 0.55
N GLN A 133 4.47 -12.96 -0.46
CA GLN A 133 5.15 -12.63 -1.73
C GLN A 133 4.43 -11.56 -2.56
N LEU A 134 3.12 -11.40 -2.37
CA LEU A 134 2.31 -10.38 -3.06
C LEU A 134 2.26 -9.07 -2.28
N ASP A 135 2.10 -9.15 -0.97
CA ASP A 135 1.73 -8.02 -0.11
C ASP A 135 2.94 -7.28 0.48
N LEU A 136 3.99 -8.00 0.90
CA LEU A 136 5.20 -7.35 1.47
C LEU A 136 5.89 -6.37 0.51
N PRO A 137 5.99 -6.63 -0.81
CA PRO A 137 6.54 -5.65 -1.74
C PRO A 137 5.81 -4.30 -1.72
N PHE A 138 4.48 -4.31 -1.63
CA PHE A 138 3.70 -3.07 -1.50
C PHE A 138 3.98 -2.37 -0.18
N VAL A 139 4.00 -3.10 0.94
CA VAL A 139 4.28 -2.49 2.26
C VAL A 139 5.67 -1.85 2.26
N LEU A 140 6.71 -2.61 1.92
CA LEU A 140 8.10 -2.12 1.92
C LEU A 140 8.29 -0.93 0.97
N CYS A 141 7.72 -1.00 -0.23
CA CYS A 141 7.80 0.09 -1.20
C CYS A 141 7.06 1.33 -0.73
N SER A 142 5.95 1.17 -0.01
CA SER A 142 5.23 2.29 0.59
C SER A 142 6.06 3.02 1.64
N PHE A 143 6.72 2.28 2.54
CA PHE A 143 7.60 2.86 3.55
C PHE A 143 8.77 3.61 2.92
N ALA A 144 9.42 3.01 1.92
CA ALA A 144 10.52 3.64 1.21
C ALA A 144 10.08 4.90 0.43
N ARG A 145 8.90 4.89 -0.20
CA ARG A 145 8.34 6.06 -0.88
C ARG A 145 7.99 7.20 0.06
N LEU A 146 7.48 6.87 1.25
CA LEU A 146 7.07 7.86 2.26
C LEU A 146 8.23 8.30 3.17
N HIS A 147 9.46 7.83 2.92
CA HIS A 147 10.63 8.10 3.76
C HIS A 147 10.39 7.72 5.24
N ALA A 148 9.73 6.59 5.45
CA ALA A 148 9.40 6.06 6.76
C ALA A 148 10.57 5.22 7.32
N ASP A 149 11.60 5.91 7.79
CA ASP A 149 12.83 5.30 8.32
C ASP A 149 12.69 4.82 9.77
N GLY A 150 13.63 3.98 10.22
CA GLY A 150 13.73 3.56 11.63
C GLY A 150 12.86 2.36 12.02
N HIS A 151 12.47 1.53 11.04
CA HIS A 151 11.68 0.32 11.22
C HIS A 151 12.50 -0.95 10.95
N ASP A 152 13.69 -1.05 11.54
CA ASP A 152 14.65 -2.14 11.30
C ASP A 152 14.07 -3.53 11.61
N ASP A 153 13.26 -3.66 12.67
CA ASP A 153 12.64 -4.94 13.04
C ASP A 153 11.62 -5.42 11.99
N MET A 154 10.87 -4.49 11.38
CA MET A 154 9.98 -4.81 10.26
C MET A 154 10.78 -5.29 9.05
N MET A 155 11.88 -4.59 8.74
CA MET A 155 12.77 -4.95 7.65
C MET A 155 13.36 -6.36 7.87
N ASN A 156 13.88 -6.65 9.07
CA ASN A 156 14.38 -7.97 9.42
C ASN A 156 13.31 -9.07 9.24
N ALA A 157 12.11 -8.88 9.79
CA ALA A 157 11.01 -9.85 9.68
C ALA A 157 10.58 -10.08 8.22
N ALA A 158 10.51 -9.02 7.41
CA ALA A 158 10.20 -9.13 5.99
C ALA A 158 11.31 -9.85 5.20
N ALA A 159 12.59 -9.58 5.52
CA ALA A 159 13.72 -10.25 4.90
C ALA A 159 13.70 -11.75 5.19
N GLU A 160 13.52 -12.14 6.45
CA GLU A 160 13.40 -13.54 6.87
C GLU A 160 12.24 -14.24 6.15
N LYS A 161 11.10 -13.56 6.03
CA LYS A 161 9.93 -14.11 5.33
C LYS A 161 10.16 -14.30 3.83
N LEU A 162 10.78 -13.32 3.16
CA LEU A 162 10.93 -13.32 1.71
C LEU A 162 12.15 -14.11 1.22
N ALA A 163 13.23 -14.20 1.99
CA ALA A 163 14.47 -14.87 1.61
C ALA A 163 14.28 -16.28 1.01
N PRO A 164 13.49 -17.20 1.61
CA PRO A 164 13.32 -18.54 1.04
C PRO A 164 12.41 -18.59 -0.20
N MET A 165 11.74 -17.49 -0.56
CA MET A 165 10.75 -17.44 -1.64
C MET A 165 11.00 -16.34 -2.68
N LEU A 166 12.21 -15.77 -2.73
CA LEU A 166 12.56 -14.72 -3.69
C LEU A 166 12.26 -15.11 -5.14
N SER A 167 12.46 -16.39 -5.50
CA SER A 167 12.16 -16.92 -6.84
C SER A 167 10.66 -16.95 -7.19
N GLN A 168 9.77 -16.82 -6.21
CA GLN A 168 8.32 -16.85 -6.36
C GLN A 168 7.70 -15.44 -6.34
N VAL A 169 8.42 -14.45 -5.78
CA VAL A 169 8.04 -13.03 -5.89
C VAL A 169 8.09 -12.64 -7.37
N ASN A 170 7.06 -11.95 -7.88
CA ASN A 170 7.03 -11.48 -9.27
C ASN A 170 8.10 -10.40 -9.52
N ASP A 171 8.34 -10.06 -10.78
CA ASP A 171 9.47 -9.18 -11.14
C ASP A 171 9.33 -7.76 -10.56
N TRP A 172 8.13 -7.16 -10.64
CA TRP A 172 7.88 -5.87 -10.01
C TRP A 172 8.13 -5.93 -8.49
N GLY A 173 7.62 -6.96 -7.82
CA GLY A 173 7.74 -7.12 -6.38
C GLY A 173 9.19 -7.31 -5.95
N LEU A 174 9.97 -8.05 -6.73
CA LEU A 174 11.40 -8.22 -6.48
C LEU A 174 12.15 -6.88 -6.61
N CYS A 175 11.89 -6.12 -7.68
CA CYS A 175 12.44 -4.79 -7.87
C CYS A 175 12.01 -3.83 -6.75
N ALA A 176 10.73 -3.85 -6.36
CA ALA A 176 10.19 -3.02 -5.30
C ALA A 176 10.85 -3.30 -3.95
N VAL A 177 11.01 -4.57 -3.58
CA VAL A 177 11.72 -4.97 -2.35
C VAL A 177 13.18 -4.52 -2.43
N PHE A 178 13.87 -4.74 -3.56
CA PHE A 178 15.27 -4.35 -3.70
C PHE A 178 15.48 -2.84 -3.58
N TRP A 179 14.67 -2.06 -4.29
CA TRP A 179 14.69 -0.61 -4.19
C TRP A 179 14.39 -0.13 -2.76
N SER A 180 13.39 -0.72 -2.10
CA SER A 180 13.01 -0.33 -0.74
C SER A 180 14.14 -0.54 0.26
N TYR A 181 14.86 -1.66 0.16
CA TYR A 181 16.01 -1.92 1.03
C TYR A 181 17.19 -1.00 0.70
N GLN A 182 17.35 -0.54 -0.55
CA GLN A 182 18.36 0.49 -0.84
C GLN A 182 18.05 1.84 -0.18
N GLN A 183 16.77 2.15 0.05
CA GLN A 183 16.36 3.39 0.71
C GLN A 183 16.38 3.27 2.24
N LEU A 184 15.90 2.15 2.78
CA LEU A 184 15.61 2.00 4.21
C LEU A 184 16.76 1.35 5.02
N ASP A 185 17.58 0.47 4.41
CA ASP A 185 18.71 -0.20 5.09
C ASP A 185 19.97 0.69 5.09
N ILE A 186 19.87 1.89 5.67
CA ILE A 186 20.92 2.93 5.63
C ILE A 186 22.23 2.48 6.31
N ASN A 187 22.10 1.68 7.37
CA ASN A 187 23.24 1.18 8.15
C ASN A 187 23.80 -0.15 7.62
N ASP A 188 23.32 -0.61 6.46
CA ASP A 188 23.82 -1.83 5.82
C ASP A 188 23.64 -3.12 6.68
N ASN A 189 22.68 -3.12 7.60
CA ASN A 189 22.39 -4.24 8.50
C ASN A 189 21.88 -5.48 7.75
N LEU A 190 21.21 -5.27 6.61
CA LEU A 190 20.61 -6.32 5.77
C LEU A 190 21.36 -6.52 4.43
N LEU A 191 22.66 -6.24 4.41
CA LEU A 191 23.55 -6.42 3.25
C LEU A 191 23.45 -7.80 2.59
N ALA A 192 23.40 -8.87 3.40
CA ALA A 192 23.32 -10.25 2.88
C ALA A 192 22.02 -10.47 2.10
N PHE A 193 20.90 -10.00 2.63
CA PHE A 193 19.61 -10.08 1.95
C PHE A 193 19.58 -9.23 0.69
N ARG A 194 20.12 -7.99 0.72
CA ARG A 194 20.26 -7.14 -0.48
C ARG A 194 21.11 -7.78 -1.58
N ARG A 195 22.17 -8.51 -1.22
CA ARG A 195 22.96 -9.28 -2.19
C ARG A 195 22.14 -10.38 -2.85
N ASN A 196 21.31 -11.10 -2.09
CA ASN A 196 20.43 -12.14 -2.63
C ASN A 196 19.38 -11.55 -3.58
N LEU A 197 18.79 -10.39 -3.24
CA LEU A 197 17.90 -9.65 -4.14
C LEU A 197 18.61 -9.29 -5.45
N ASN A 198 19.81 -8.73 -5.38
CA ASN A 198 20.59 -8.35 -6.56
C ASN A 198 20.94 -9.57 -7.44
N VAL A 199 21.29 -10.71 -6.83
CA VAL A 199 21.53 -11.96 -7.58
C VAL A 199 20.26 -12.38 -8.34
N GLU A 200 19.10 -12.34 -7.69
CA GLU A 200 17.84 -12.74 -8.30
C GLU A 200 17.40 -11.75 -9.40
N VAL A 201 17.56 -10.44 -9.19
CA VAL A 201 17.32 -9.38 -10.20
C VAL A 201 18.16 -9.62 -11.44
N LYS A 202 19.46 -9.87 -11.27
CA LYS A 202 20.38 -10.17 -12.38
C LYS A 202 20.05 -11.48 -13.07
N ARG A 203 19.67 -12.52 -12.31
CA ARG A 203 19.25 -13.82 -12.85
C ARG A 203 18.05 -13.67 -13.79
N ARG A 204 17.14 -12.74 -13.48
CA ARG A 204 15.95 -12.43 -14.30
C ARG A 204 16.18 -11.36 -15.37
N GLN A 205 17.41 -10.87 -15.52
CA GLN A 205 17.78 -9.84 -16.50
C GLN A 205 17.01 -8.52 -16.30
N LEU A 206 16.61 -8.23 -15.07
CA LEU A 206 15.98 -6.95 -14.71
C LEU A 206 17.07 -5.89 -14.56
N SER A 207 16.83 -4.72 -15.12
CA SER A 207 17.78 -3.60 -15.14
C SER A 207 17.72 -2.77 -13.86
N ASP A 208 18.76 -1.96 -13.63
CA ASP A 208 18.74 -0.96 -12.55
C ASP A 208 17.58 0.05 -12.75
N GLN A 209 17.20 0.32 -14.00
CA GLN A 209 16.05 1.17 -14.30
C GLN A 209 14.74 0.52 -13.85
N ASP A 210 14.59 -0.79 -14.00
CA ASP A 210 13.42 -1.52 -13.50
C ASP A 210 13.34 -1.43 -11.97
N VAL A 211 14.48 -1.59 -11.28
CA VAL A 211 14.56 -1.41 -9.82
C VAL A 211 14.16 0.02 -9.42
N VAL A 212 14.66 1.05 -10.10
CA VAL A 212 14.29 2.45 -9.77
C VAL A 212 12.84 2.75 -10.10
N ARG A 213 12.30 2.23 -11.20
CA ARG A 213 10.91 2.47 -11.64
C ARG A 213 9.89 1.77 -10.76
N SER A 214 10.24 0.72 -10.02
CA SER A 214 9.26 -0.04 -9.22
C SER A 214 8.58 0.82 -8.16
N ARG A 215 9.21 1.92 -7.72
CA ARG A 215 8.62 2.94 -6.85
C ARG A 215 7.36 3.58 -7.43
N LEU A 216 7.16 3.56 -8.75
CA LEU A 216 5.95 4.10 -9.39
C LEU A 216 4.75 3.16 -9.21
N GLY A 217 4.97 1.90 -8.85
CA GLY A 217 3.95 0.87 -8.73
C GLY A 217 3.82 0.01 -9.98
N PRO A 218 3.12 -1.14 -9.89
CA PRO A 218 3.09 -2.14 -10.94
C PRO A 218 2.37 -1.70 -12.22
N GLU A 219 1.46 -0.71 -12.13
CA GLU A 219 0.72 -0.19 -13.29
C GLU A 219 1.58 0.73 -14.18
N ALA A 220 2.64 1.33 -13.62
CA ALA A 220 3.53 2.27 -14.30
C ALA A 220 4.99 1.76 -14.42
N TRP A 221 5.27 0.57 -13.89
CA TRP A 221 6.57 -0.09 -13.92
C TRP A 221 6.92 -0.51 -15.34
#